data_AF-A0A2N1MPH8-F1
#
_entry.id   AF-A0A2N1MPH8-F1
#
_cell.length_a   1.000
_cell.length_b   1.000
_cell.length_c   1.000
_cell.angle_alpha   90.00
_cell.angle_beta   90.00
_cell.angle_gamma   90.00
#
_symmetry.space_group_name_H-M   'P 1'
#
loop_
_entity.id
_entity.type
_entity.pdbx_description
1 polymer ?
#
loop_
_entity_poly.entity_id
_entity_poly.type
_entity_poly.pdbx_seq_one_letter_code
_entity_poly.pdbx_strand_id
1 'polypeptide(L)'
;MEVNIFGVLNEVMKKYKFAKHLNFHPFKPDFTCRLKIDNTLMKLILAIEIKRKIVVEGFESFSKEDLESQSFSGPLHDVIEQVYNYMSALQLQYGILSTYDYHWFFYRIIQRYTFHILLSVIQPIHRCLRHTHI
;
A
#
# COMPACT_ATOMS: atom_id res chain seq x y z
N MET A 1 23.34 6.42 7.60
CA MET A 1 23.08 5.17 6.85
C MET A 1 21.62 5.22 6.43
N GLU A 2 21.32 5.28 5.14
CA GLU A 2 19.92 5.21 4.68
C GLU A 2 19.36 3.84 5.04
N VAL A 3 18.40 3.82 5.97
CA VAL A 3 17.71 2.60 6.35
C VAL A 3 16.68 2.30 5.25
N ASN A 4 17.00 1.35 4.37
CA ASN A 4 16.03 0.83 3.43
C ASN A 4 14.99 0.01 4.20
N ILE A 5 13.78 0.56 4.35
CA ILE A 5 12.68 -0.10 5.07
C ILE A 5 12.43 -1.53 4.57
N PHE A 6 12.59 -1.81 3.28
CA PHE A 6 12.43 -3.16 2.75
C PHE A 6 13.56 -4.11 3.13
N GLY A 7 14.75 -3.58 3.42
CA GLY A 7 15.83 -4.35 4.06
C GLY A 7 15.40 -4.81 5.44
N VAL A 8 14.97 -3.86 6.28
CA VAL A 8 14.49 -4.14 7.65
C VAL A 8 13.30 -5.09 7.65
N LEU A 9 12.29 -4.85 6.81
CA LEU A 9 11.12 -5.72 6.70
C LEU A 9 11.50 -7.13 6.28
N ASN A 10 12.47 -7.31 5.37
CA ASN A 10 12.95 -8.62 4.97
C ASN A 10 13.74 -9.35 6.07
N GLU A 11 14.42 -8.62 6.96
CA GLU A 11 15.13 -9.20 8.09
C GLU A 11 14.18 -9.67 9.20
N VAL A 12 13.19 -8.83 9.53
CA VAL A 12 12.23 -9.10 10.61
C VAL A 12 11.15 -10.10 10.17
N MET A 13 10.65 -9.99 8.94
CA MET A 13 9.55 -10.80 8.42
C MET A 13 10.03 -11.91 7.47
N LYS A 14 10.77 -12.89 8.00
CA LYS A 14 11.43 -13.96 7.20
C LYS A 14 10.50 -14.79 6.30
N LYS A 15 9.22 -14.90 6.66
CA LYS A 15 8.18 -15.59 5.86
C LYS A 15 7.76 -14.81 4.62
N TYR A 16 8.21 -13.58 4.48
CA TYR A 16 7.80 -12.67 3.43
C TYR A 16 9.02 -12.12 2.69
N LYS A 17 8.82 -11.72 1.43
CA LYS A 17 9.84 -11.05 0.64
C LYS A 17 9.28 -9.78 0.05
N PHE A 18 9.79 -8.66 0.54
CA PHE A 18 9.59 -7.34 -0.02
C PHE A 18 10.66 -7.07 -1.07
N ALA A 19 10.24 -6.61 -2.24
CA ALA A 19 11.14 -6.28 -3.34
C ALA A 19 10.55 -5.17 -4.21
N LYS A 20 11.44 -4.34 -4.77
CA LYS A 20 11.10 -3.42 -5.86
C LYS A 20 10.64 -4.22 -7.06
N HIS A 21 9.58 -3.80 -7.74
CA HIS A 21 9.09 -4.55 -8.89
C HIS A 21 10.08 -4.47 -10.07
N LEU A 22 10.42 -5.64 -10.64
CA LEU A 22 11.52 -5.80 -11.60
C LEU A 22 11.11 -5.76 -13.08
N ASN A 23 9.82 -5.89 -13.44
CA ASN A 23 9.40 -6.05 -14.84
C ASN A 23 8.64 -4.85 -15.42
N PHE A 24 8.69 -4.73 -16.75
CA PHE A 24 8.04 -3.69 -17.60
C PHE A 24 6.57 -4.05 -17.92
N HIS A 25 5.74 -4.30 -16.91
CA HIS A 25 4.29 -4.40 -17.12
C HIS A 25 3.65 -3.00 -16.98
N PRO A 26 2.59 -2.65 -17.72
CA PRO A 26 1.88 -1.38 -17.56
C PRO A 26 1.32 -1.17 -16.15
N PHE A 27 1.12 -2.26 -15.39
CA PHE A 27 0.61 -2.26 -14.03
C PHE A 27 1.74 -2.53 -13.02
N LYS A 28 2.62 -1.56 -12.80
CA LYS A 28 3.82 -1.69 -11.97
C LYS A 28 3.69 -0.93 -10.64
N PRO A 29 3.33 -1.61 -9.53
CA PRO A 29 3.53 -1.01 -8.22
C PRO A 29 5.03 -0.82 -7.96
N ASP A 30 5.38 0.22 -7.21
CA ASP A 30 6.78 0.48 -6.82
C ASP A 30 7.40 -0.72 -6.11
N PHE A 31 6.66 -1.31 -5.16
CA PHE A 31 7.08 -2.47 -4.39
C PHE A 31 6.01 -3.54 -4.29
N THR A 32 6.47 -4.75 -4.00
CA THR A 32 5.63 -5.94 -3.88
C THR A 32 6.07 -6.78 -2.70
N CYS A 33 5.14 -7.52 -2.11
CA CYS A 33 5.43 -8.53 -1.10
C CYS A 33 4.92 -9.90 -1.52
N ARG A 34 5.78 -10.92 -1.41
CA ARG A 34 5.47 -12.32 -1.70
C ARG A 34 5.63 -13.19 -0.46
N LEU A 35 4.77 -14.19 -0.33
CA LEU A 35 4.93 -15.26 0.66
C LEU A 35 6.11 -16.16 0.26
N LYS A 36 6.96 -16.48 1.23
CA LYS A 36 8.05 -17.45 1.13
C LYS A 36 7.68 -18.74 1.86
N ILE A 37 7.85 -19.87 1.18
CA ILE A 37 7.78 -21.21 1.78
C ILE A 37 9.08 -21.92 1.38
N ASP A 38 9.85 -22.39 2.36
CA ASP A 38 11.14 -23.07 2.14
C ASP A 38 12.06 -22.34 1.14
N ASN A 39 12.21 -21.03 1.32
CA ASN A 39 12.96 -20.10 0.45
C ASN A 39 12.44 -19.92 -0.98
N THR A 40 11.32 -20.56 -1.35
CA THR A 40 10.67 -20.39 -2.65
C THR A 40 9.62 -19.28 -2.60
N LEU A 41 9.62 -18.39 -3.61
CA LEU A 41 8.64 -17.31 -3.73
C LEU A 41 7.33 -17.83 -4.33
N MET A 42 6.29 -17.91 -3.50
CA MET A 42 5.02 -18.51 -3.89
C MET A 42 4.05 -17.43 -4.40
N LYS A 43 3.19 -16.95 -3.51
CA LYS A 43 2.07 -16.06 -3.83
C LYS A 43 2.46 -14.60 -3.65
N LEU A 44 2.11 -13.76 -4.62
CA LEU A 44 2.11 -12.31 -4.44
C LEU A 44 0.89 -11.94 -3.58
N ILE A 45 1.11 -11.18 -2.51
CA ILE A 45 0.05 -10.92 -1.51
C ILE A 45 -0.26 -9.43 -1.35
N LEU A 46 0.64 -8.55 -1.76
CA LEU A 46 0.54 -7.12 -1.52
C LEU A 46 1.30 -6.32 -2.59
N ALA A 47 0.66 -5.23 -3.03
CA ALA A 47 1.24 -4.17 -3.85
C ALA A 47 1.40 -2.91 -2.99
N ILE A 48 2.51 -2.19 -3.17
CA ILE A 48 2.82 -0.97 -2.44
C ILE A 48 3.20 0.11 -3.45
N GLU A 49 2.47 1.23 -3.42
CA GLU A 49 2.74 2.42 -4.22
C GLU A 49 3.30 3.53 -3.33
N ILE A 50 4.37 4.20 -3.77
CA ILE A 50 4.98 5.31 -3.03
C ILE A 50 4.70 6.64 -3.74
N LYS A 51 4.10 7.59 -3.02
CA LYS A 51 3.91 8.97 -3.50
C LYS A 51 4.56 9.97 -2.55
N ARG A 52 5.02 11.11 -3.09
CA ARG A 52 5.95 12.01 -2.36
C ARG A 52 5.28 13.05 -1.45
N LYS A 53 4.21 13.75 -1.86
CA LYS A 53 3.53 14.72 -0.97
C LYS A 53 2.16 15.20 -1.42
N ILE A 54 1.97 15.45 -2.72
CA ILE A 54 0.72 16.02 -3.29
C ILE A 54 -0.52 15.19 -2.91
N VAL A 55 -0.34 13.88 -2.72
CA VAL A 55 -1.41 12.95 -2.37
C VAL A 55 -1.77 13.02 -0.88
N VAL A 56 -0.83 13.39 0.00
CA VAL A 56 -1.05 13.50 1.46
C VAL A 56 -2.11 14.54 1.76
N GLU A 57 -2.01 15.73 1.16
CA GLU A 57 -2.94 16.84 1.40
C GLU A 57 -4.38 16.42 1.04
N GLY A 58 -4.56 15.69 -0.06
CA GLY A 58 -5.85 15.13 -0.45
C GLY A 58 -6.39 14.09 0.55
N PHE A 59 -5.53 13.22 1.09
CA PHE A 59 -5.92 12.21 2.08
C PHE A 59 -6.13 12.76 3.49
N GLU A 60 -5.44 13.83 3.89
CA GLU A 60 -5.67 14.50 5.18
C GLU A 60 -7.05 15.15 5.23
N SER A 61 -7.52 15.68 4.10
CA SER A 61 -8.89 16.17 3.93
C SER A 61 -9.93 15.09 3.66
N PHE A 62 -9.50 13.84 3.39
CA PHE A 62 -10.39 12.77 2.95
C PHE A 62 -11.16 12.18 4.12
N SER A 63 -12.47 12.38 4.11
CA SER A 63 -13.35 11.87 5.16
C SER A 63 -13.87 10.47 4.82
N LYS A 64 -14.50 9.83 5.82
CA LYS A 64 -15.19 8.56 5.60
C LYS A 64 -16.40 8.74 4.67
N GLU A 65 -17.06 9.90 4.72
CA GLU A 65 -18.18 10.24 3.83
C GLU A 65 -17.73 10.37 2.37
N ASP A 66 -16.54 10.91 2.10
CA ASP A 66 -15.97 10.99 0.74
C ASP A 66 -15.72 9.60 0.14
N LEU A 67 -15.30 8.64 0.98
CA LEU A 67 -15.09 7.25 0.59
C LEU A 67 -16.42 6.54 0.28
N GLU A 68 -17.42 6.70 1.15
CA GLU A 68 -18.74 6.07 1.01
C GLU A 68 -19.51 6.62 -0.19
N SER A 69 -19.39 7.92 -0.45
CA SER A 69 -20.00 8.60 -1.59
C SER A 69 -19.24 8.42 -2.91
N GLN A 70 -18.02 7.86 -2.86
CA GLN A 70 -17.06 7.81 -3.99
C GLN A 70 -16.88 9.16 -4.69
N SER A 71 -17.16 10.27 -4.00
CA SER A 71 -17.23 11.60 -4.58
C SER A 71 -15.89 12.32 -4.44
N PHE A 72 -14.82 11.67 -4.91
CA PHE A 72 -13.48 12.24 -4.94
C PHE A 72 -12.97 12.28 -6.39
N SER A 73 -12.39 13.41 -6.78
CA SER A 73 -11.83 13.63 -8.13
C SER A 73 -10.43 14.23 -8.04
N GLY A 74 -9.66 14.13 -9.12
CA GLY A 74 -8.30 14.66 -9.19
C GLY A 74 -7.23 13.69 -8.66
N PRO A 75 -6.04 14.19 -8.25
CA PRO A 75 -4.86 13.36 -8.01
C PRO A 75 -5.05 12.24 -6.98
N LEU A 76 -5.94 12.44 -6.01
CA LEU A 76 -6.29 11.43 -5.02
C LEU A 76 -7.02 10.23 -5.65
N HIS A 77 -7.99 10.52 -6.52
CA HIS A 77 -8.74 9.50 -7.26
C HIS A 77 -7.81 8.66 -8.12
N ASP A 78 -6.97 9.33 -8.91
CA ASP A 78 -6.04 8.67 -9.84
C ASP A 78 -5.11 7.69 -9.11
N VAL A 79 -4.68 8.04 -7.90
CA VAL A 79 -3.78 7.19 -7.11
C VAL A 79 -4.50 6.02 -6.45
N ILE A 80 -5.71 6.23 -5.94
CA ILE A 80 -6.54 5.12 -5.43
C ILE A 80 -6.87 4.16 -6.57
N GLU A 81 -7.25 4.68 -7.73
CA GLU A 81 -7.53 3.89 -8.94
C GLU A 81 -6.27 3.13 -9.39
N GLN A 82 -5.09 3.77 -9.37
CA GLN A 82 -3.82 3.13 -9.69
C GLN A 82 -3.55 1.92 -8.78
N VAL A 83 -3.65 2.08 -7.46
CA VAL A 83 -3.46 0.99 -6.49
C VAL A 83 -4.50 -0.12 -6.70
N TYR A 84 -5.75 0.27 -6.94
CA TYR A 84 -6.83 -0.68 -7.21
C TYR A 84 -6.59 -1.49 -8.49
N ASN A 85 -6.15 -0.83 -9.57
CA ASN A 85 -5.81 -1.48 -10.83
C ASN A 85 -4.69 -2.51 -10.66
N TYR A 86 -3.70 -2.21 -9.81
CA TYR A 86 -2.67 -3.20 -9.43
C TYR A 86 -3.28 -4.38 -8.68
N MET A 87 -4.11 -4.12 -7.67
CA MET A 87 -4.77 -5.18 -6.91
C MET A 87 -5.69 -6.05 -7.79
N SER A 88 -6.35 -5.47 -8.79
CA SER A 88 -7.19 -6.17 -9.74
C SER A 88 -6.35 -7.02 -10.71
N ALA A 89 -5.39 -6.41 -11.41
CA ALA A 89 -4.56 -7.07 -12.42
C ALA A 89 -3.70 -8.19 -11.82
N LEU A 90 -3.23 -8.01 -10.58
CA LEU A 90 -2.40 -8.98 -9.87
C LEU A 90 -3.22 -9.92 -8.96
N GLN A 91 -4.56 -9.83 -9.01
CA GLN A 91 -5.50 -10.62 -8.21
C GLN A 91 -5.21 -10.59 -6.69
N LEU A 92 -4.81 -9.43 -6.18
CA LEU A 92 -4.49 -9.18 -4.78
C LEU A 92 -5.73 -8.77 -4.00
N GLN A 93 -5.69 -9.07 -2.70
CA GLN A 93 -6.66 -8.59 -1.71
C GLN A 93 -6.17 -7.35 -0.97
N TYR A 94 -4.85 -7.14 -0.90
CA TYR A 94 -4.24 -6.08 -0.11
C TYR A 94 -3.40 -5.14 -0.99
N GLY A 95 -3.52 -3.85 -0.71
CA GLY A 95 -2.72 -2.78 -1.30
C GLY A 95 -2.31 -1.78 -0.23
N ILE A 96 -1.17 -1.13 -0.42
CA ILE A 96 -0.72 -0.01 0.41
C ILE A 96 -0.42 1.17 -0.51
N LEU A 97 -0.98 2.32 -0.17
CA LEU A 97 -0.43 3.59 -0.60
C LEU A 97 0.40 4.13 0.54
N SER A 98 1.61 4.56 0.25
CA SER A 98 2.50 5.14 1.23
C SER A 98 3.01 6.47 0.72
N THR A 99 3.00 7.44 1.59
CA THR A 99 4.07 8.42 1.62
C THR A 99 5.08 7.97 2.66
N TYR A 100 6.29 8.53 2.65
CA TYR A 100 7.28 8.12 3.65
C TYR A 100 6.78 8.35 5.10
N ASP A 101 5.87 9.30 5.28
CA ASP A 101 5.34 9.70 6.59
C ASP A 101 3.94 9.12 6.91
N TYR A 102 3.13 8.80 5.89
CA TYR A 102 1.75 8.33 6.05
C TYR A 102 1.48 7.07 5.22
N HIS A 103 0.68 6.15 5.75
CA HIS A 103 0.36 4.87 5.10
C HIS A 103 -1.14 4.62 5.10
N TRP A 104 -1.70 4.30 3.93
CA TRP A 104 -3.10 3.93 3.74
C TRP A 104 -3.21 2.49 3.29
N PHE A 105 -4.06 1.72 3.96
CA PHE A 105 -4.24 0.30 3.71
C PHE A 105 -5.55 0.05 2.97
N PHE A 106 -5.45 -0.68 1.87
CA PHE A 106 -6.57 -1.01 1.00
C PHE A 106 -6.87 -2.49 1.14
N TYR A 107 -8.15 -2.80 1.36
CA TYR A 107 -8.67 -4.15 1.29
C TYR A 107 -9.70 -4.25 0.17
N ARG A 108 -9.48 -5.20 -0.75
CA ARG A 108 -10.39 -5.52 -1.83
C ARG A 108 -11.09 -6.84 -1.53
N ILE A 109 -12.40 -6.75 -1.30
CA ILE A 109 -13.26 -7.93 -1.19
C ILE A 109 -13.37 -8.58 -2.57
N ILE A 110 -12.97 -9.85 -2.67
CA ILE A 110 -13.17 -10.64 -3.89
C ILE A 110 -14.55 -11.28 -3.80
N GLN A 111 -15.60 -10.51 -4.10
CA GLN A 111 -16.94 -11.06 -4.32
C GLN A 111 -17.25 -11.04 -5.82
N ARG A 112 -17.94 -12.08 -6.29
CA ARG A 112 -18.08 -12.40 -7.72
C ARG A 112 -18.69 -11.28 -8.59
N TYR A 113 -19.38 -10.28 -8.03
CA TYR A 113 -20.11 -9.28 -8.82
C TYR A 113 -20.25 -7.86 -8.23
N THR A 114 -19.61 -7.51 -7.10
CA THR A 114 -19.78 -6.16 -6.49
C THR A 114 -18.49 -5.57 -5.94
N PHE A 115 -18.24 -4.31 -6.30
CA PHE A 115 -17.03 -3.54 -6.02
C PHE A 115 -17.13 -2.82 -4.67
N HIS A 116 -16.39 -3.28 -3.67
CA HIS A 116 -16.24 -2.57 -2.40
C HIS A 116 -14.76 -2.48 -2.01
N ILE A 117 -14.24 -1.26 -1.96
CA ILE A 117 -12.97 -0.94 -1.32
C ILE A 117 -13.28 -0.57 0.12
N LEU A 118 -12.76 -1.34 1.07
CA LEU A 118 -12.69 -0.88 2.44
C LEU A 118 -11.33 -0.16 2.57
N LEU A 119 -11.36 1.17 2.60
CA LEU A 119 -10.18 1.95 2.96
C LEU A 119 -10.15 2.04 4.48
N SER A 120 -9.14 1.43 5.10
CA SER A 120 -8.79 1.78 6.46
C SER A 120 -7.68 2.82 6.40
N VAL A 121 -8.05 4.07 6.67
CA VAL A 121 -7.07 5.10 7.01
C VAL A 121 -6.57 4.77 8.41
N ILE A 122 -5.47 4.04 8.50
CA ILE A 122 -4.74 3.97 9.77
C ILE A 122 -3.93 5.26 9.81
N GLN A 123 -4.45 6.28 10.49
CA GLN A 123 -3.65 7.46 10.79
C GLN A 123 -2.34 7.01 11.47
N PRO A 124 -1.20 7.69 11.22
CA PRO A 124 0.06 7.28 11.79
C PRO A 124 -0.11 7.11 13.29
N ILE A 125 0.33 5.97 13.83
CA ILE A 125 0.60 5.87 15.25
C ILE A 125 1.77 6.82 15.49
N HIS A 126 1.50 8.12 15.70
CA HIS A 126 2.48 9.14 16.05
C HIS A 126 3.07 8.92 17.46
N ARG A 127 3.07 7.69 17.96
CA ARG A 127 3.52 7.34 19.30
C ARG A 127 4.17 5.96 19.37
N CYS A 128 5.08 5.66 18.46
CA CYS A 128 6.11 4.68 18.74
C CYS A 128 7.40 5.14 18.06
N LEU A 129 8.46 5.36 18.86
CA LEU A 129 9.78 5.88 18.48
C LEU A 129 9.96 7.42 18.45
N ARG A 130 9.53 8.10 19.52
CA ARG A 130 10.29 9.25 20.06
C ARG A 130 10.62 9.02 21.53
N HIS A 131 11.52 8.08 21.78
CA HIS A 131 12.44 8.07 22.92
C HIS A 131 13.60 7.19 22.44
N THR A 132 14.70 7.77 21.97
CA THR A 132 15.84 8.04 22.84
C THR A 132 16.81 8.98 22.11
N HIS A 133 16.83 10.24 22.52
CA HIS A 133 18.01 11.11 22.51
C HIS A 133 17.81 12.16 23.58
N ILE A 134 18.32 11.84 24.77
CA ILE A 134 19.17 12.62 25.71
C ILE A 134 19.23 11.77 26.98
#